data_AF-A0A8T5TY04-F1
#
_entry.id   AF-A0A8T5TY04-F1
#
_cell.length_a   1.000
_cell.length_b   1.000
_cell.length_c   1.000
_cell.angle_alpha   90.00
_cell.angle_beta   90.00
_cell.angle_gamma   90.00
#
_symmetry.space_group_name_H-M   'P 1'
#
loop_
_entity.id
_entity.type
_entity.pdbx_description
1 polymer ?
#
loop_
_entity_poly.entity_id
_entity_poly.type
_entity_poly.pdbx_seq_one_letter_code
_entity_poly.pdbx_strand_id
1 'polypeptide(L)'
;MEITNQVLFECGQLYYHTFRIPSLISLPNNILIAFVEGRKNSQEDYGDIQLVMRKSIDGGLNWGAPVILLHYQTQLLLKNSISKDFEPVSNYGEVTCGNPCPVYDKTTQRLWLSYTLDNSSMW
;
A
#
# COMPACT_ATOMS: atom_id res chain seq x y z
N MET A 1 18.33 20.44 15.41
CA MET A 1 17.56 19.47 14.62
C MET A 1 16.24 20.14 14.28
N GLU A 2 15.92 20.22 13.00
CA GLU A 2 14.62 20.74 12.53
C GLU A 2 13.63 19.57 12.44
N ILE A 3 12.38 19.80 12.85
CA ILE A 3 11.29 18.83 12.69
C ILE A 3 10.41 19.35 11.57
N THR A 4 10.34 18.60 10.48
CA THR A 4 9.45 18.88 9.35
C THR A 4 8.23 17.97 9.41
N ASN A 5 7.07 18.49 8.97
CA ASN A 5 5.83 17.71 8.87
C ASN A 5 5.31 17.80 7.44
N GLN A 6 4.90 16.66 6.87
CA GLN A 6 4.32 16.59 5.53
C GLN A 6 3.20 15.55 5.50
N VAL A 7 2.06 15.91 4.92
CA VAL A 7 0.95 14.97 4.68
C VAL A 7 1.24 14.21 3.39
N LEU A 8 1.47 12.89 3.49
CA LEU A 8 1.73 12.04 2.33
C LEU A 8 0.46 11.42 1.74
N PHE A 9 -0.53 11.17 2.60
CA PHE A 9 -1.81 10.59 2.24
C PHE A 9 -2.92 11.34 2.98
N GLU A 10 -3.82 11.95 2.24
CA GLU A 10 -4.89 12.78 2.77
C GLU A 10 -6.23 12.07 2.55
N CYS A 11 -7.06 11.99 3.60
CA CYS A 11 -8.37 11.37 3.53
C CYS A 11 -9.25 12.03 2.46
N GLY A 12 -10.06 11.23 1.76
CA GLY A 12 -10.90 11.71 0.66
C GLY A 12 -10.16 11.90 -0.66
N GLN A 13 -8.85 11.64 -0.72
CA GLN A 13 -8.07 11.65 -1.97
C GLN A 13 -7.82 10.24 -2.50
N LEU A 14 -7.40 10.16 -3.76
CA LEU A 14 -6.95 8.92 -4.40
C LEU A 14 -7.98 7.78 -4.32
N TYR A 15 -9.28 8.13 -4.28
CA TYR A 15 -10.41 7.20 -4.15
C TYR A 15 -10.54 6.51 -2.78
N TYR A 16 -9.85 6.99 -1.74
CA TYR A 16 -9.94 6.42 -0.39
C TYR A 16 -10.65 7.36 0.58
N HIS A 17 -11.64 6.82 1.30
CA HIS A 17 -12.27 7.50 2.42
C HIS A 17 -11.24 7.82 3.52
N THR A 18 -10.38 6.87 3.88
CA THR A 18 -9.41 7.06 4.98
C THR A 18 -8.10 6.33 4.71
N PHE A 19 -7.00 6.90 5.19
CA PHE A 19 -5.71 6.22 5.29
C PHE A 19 -5.37 5.89 6.75
N ARG A 20 -4.96 4.65 7.04
CA ARG A 20 -4.54 4.23 8.39
C ARG A 20 -3.27 3.37 8.35
N ILE A 21 -2.74 3.08 9.53
CA ILE A 21 -1.61 2.18 9.79
C ILE A 21 -0.38 2.53 8.93
N PRO A 22 0.18 3.75 9.09
CA PRO A 22 1.37 4.14 8.37
C PRO A 22 2.58 3.31 8.81
N SER A 23 3.41 2.93 7.85
CA SER A 23 4.76 2.44 8.09
C SER A 23 5.75 3.06 7.12
N LEU A 24 7.01 3.15 7.54
CA LEU A 24 8.07 3.83 6.80
C LEU A 24 9.34 2.99 6.89
N ILE A 25 10.04 2.84 5.77
CA ILE A 25 11.35 2.19 5.72
C ILE A 25 12.38 3.09 5.04
N SER A 26 13.57 3.14 5.63
CA SER A 26 14.74 3.76 5.02
C SER A 26 15.57 2.70 4.30
N LEU A 27 15.95 3.02 3.07
CA LEU A 27 16.81 2.22 2.20
C LEU A 27 18.13 2.95 1.95
N PRO A 28 19.16 2.28 1.38
CA PRO A 28 20.39 2.93 0.97
C PRO A 28 20.14 4.12 0.04
N ASN A 29 21.13 5.02 -0.06
CA ASN A 29 21.08 6.22 -0.91
C ASN A 29 19.94 7.19 -0.56
N ASN A 30 19.58 7.31 0.72
CA ASN A 30 18.54 8.20 1.23
C ASN A 30 17.15 7.97 0.62
N ILE A 31 16.90 6.76 0.10
CA ILE A 31 15.58 6.39 -0.39
C ILE A 31 14.68 6.08 0.80
N LEU A 32 13.48 6.64 0.81
CA LEU A 32 12.43 6.30 1.77
C LEU A 32 11.22 5.72 1.04
N ILE A 33 10.57 4.73 1.64
CA ILE A 33 9.28 4.23 1.16
C ILE A 33 8.28 4.25 2.32
N ALA A 34 7.19 5.00 2.14
CA ALA A 34 6.07 5.06 3.06
C ALA A 34 4.95 4.17 2.54
N PHE A 35 4.33 3.39 3.42
CA PHE A 35 3.19 2.53 3.15
C PHE A 35 2.03 2.91 4.06
N VAL A 36 0.80 2.74 3.58
CA VAL A 36 -0.44 2.94 4.33
C VAL A 36 -1.50 1.93 3.88
N GLU A 37 -2.48 1.69 4.74
CA GLU A 37 -3.78 1.16 4.34
C GLU A 37 -4.60 2.27 3.70
N GLY A 38 -4.92 2.14 2.42
CA GLY A 38 -6.01 2.88 1.78
C GLY A 38 -7.32 2.15 2.04
N ARG A 39 -8.17 2.72 2.89
CA ARG A 39 -9.50 2.20 3.22
C ARG A 39 -10.53 2.93 2.36
N LYS A 40 -11.13 2.20 1.41
CA LYS A 40 -11.88 2.81 0.32
C LYS A 40 -13.20 3.43 0.77
N ASN A 41 -13.96 2.70 1.58
CA ASN A 41 -15.36 3.02 1.87
C ASN A 41 -15.57 3.64 3.26
N SER A 42 -14.73 3.31 4.25
CA SER A 42 -14.91 3.71 5.65
C SER A 42 -13.58 3.73 6.41
N GLN A 43 -13.64 4.07 7.70
CA GLN A 43 -12.51 4.00 8.62
C GLN A 43 -12.39 2.65 9.36
N GLU A 44 -13.24 1.68 9.03
CA GLU A 44 -13.32 0.38 9.70
C GLU A 44 -12.09 -0.48 9.46
N ASP A 45 -11.78 -1.40 10.38
CA ASP A 45 -10.60 -2.27 10.31
C ASP A 45 -10.73 -3.43 9.30
N TYR A 46 -11.88 -3.54 8.62
CA TYR A 46 -12.15 -4.48 7.54
C TYR A 46 -12.89 -3.80 6.37
N GLY A 47 -12.92 -4.47 5.21
CA GLY A 47 -13.58 -4.02 3.98
C GLY A 47 -12.62 -4.02 2.78
N ASP A 48 -12.93 -3.20 1.76
CA ASP A 48 -12.03 -2.94 0.62
C ASP A 48 -10.85 -2.06 1.09
N ILE A 49 -9.77 -2.73 1.52
CA ILE A 49 -8.56 -2.12 2.05
C ILE A 49 -7.36 -2.55 1.20
N GLN A 50 -6.64 -1.57 0.67
CA GLN A 50 -5.50 -1.78 -0.22
C GLN A 50 -4.22 -1.22 0.40
N LEU A 51 -3.07 -1.82 0.08
CA LEU A 51 -1.78 -1.23 0.43
C LEU A 51 -1.36 -0.20 -0.62
N VAL A 52 -1.12 1.03 -0.17
CA VAL A 52 -0.66 2.15 -0.98
C VAL A 52 0.72 2.57 -0.51
N MET A 53 1.61 2.89 -1.44
CA MET A 53 2.92 3.43 -1.11
C MET A 53 3.24 4.74 -1.82
N ARG A 54 4.18 5.49 -1.24
CA ARG A 54 4.92 6.56 -1.90
C ARG A 54 6.41 6.35 -1.66
N LYS A 55 7.22 6.82 -2.61
CA LYS A 55 8.68 6.75 -2.56
C LYS A 55 9.29 8.15 -2.62
N SER A 56 10.27 8.39 -1.77
CA SER A 56 11.19 9.52 -1.87
C SER A 56 12.58 8.99 -2.22
N ILE A 57 13.33 9.76 -3.01
CA ILE A 57 14.71 9.47 -3.40
C ILE A 57 15.71 10.51 -2.90
N ASP A 58 15.26 11.42 -2.03
CA ASP A 58 16.01 12.58 -1.56
C ASP A 58 15.86 12.79 -0.04
N GLY A 59 15.72 11.71 0.71
CA GLY A 59 15.65 11.75 2.17
C GLY A 59 14.33 12.26 2.73
N GLY A 60 13.26 12.26 1.93
CA GLY A 60 11.91 12.66 2.34
C GLY A 60 11.55 14.11 2.03
N LEU A 61 12.39 14.83 1.27
CA LEU A 61 12.11 16.21 0.84
C LEU A 61 11.00 16.25 -0.21
N ASN A 62 11.05 15.33 -1.18
CA ASN A 62 10.02 15.16 -2.21
C ASN A 62 9.56 13.72 -2.30
N TRP A 63 8.28 13.55 -2.64
CA TRP A 63 7.62 12.24 -2.75
C TRP A 63 6.98 12.07 -4.11
N GLY A 64 7.21 10.92 -4.73
CA GLY A 64 6.59 10.55 -5.98
C GLY A 64 5.07 10.34 -5.86
N ALA A 65 4.44 10.12 -7.01
CA ALA A 65 3.04 9.73 -7.09
C ALA A 65 2.77 8.45 -6.27
N PRO A 66 1.58 8.32 -5.68
CA PRO A 66 1.18 7.12 -4.95
C PRO A 66 1.06 5.92 -5.90
N VAL A 67 1.42 4.75 -5.41
CA VAL A 67 1.32 3.47 -6.13
C VAL A 67 0.54 2.47 -5.27
N ILE A 68 -0.45 1.80 -5.85
CA ILE A 68 -1.17 0.69 -5.22
C ILE A 68 -0.34 -0.58 -5.43
N LEU A 69 0.05 -1.24 -4.34
CA LEU A 69 0.97 -2.38 -4.38
C LEU A 69 0.27 -3.72 -4.62
N LEU A 70 -0.91 -3.86 -4.04
CA LEU A 70 -1.68 -5.09 -4.08
C LEU A 70 -3.09 -4.75 -4.50
N HIS A 71 -3.39 -5.08 -5.75
CA HIS A 71 -4.75 -5.37 -6.15
C HIS A 71 -4.82 -6.90 -6.19
N TYR A 72 -5.43 -7.51 -5.17
CA TYR A 72 -5.49 -8.96 -4.99
C TYR A 72 -6.04 -9.68 -6.24
N GLN A 73 -6.96 -9.06 -6.98
CA GLN A 73 -7.40 -9.63 -8.26
C GLN A 73 -6.35 -9.60 -9.36
N THR A 74 -5.36 -8.72 -9.36
CA THR A 74 -4.27 -8.79 -10.36
C THR A 74 -3.48 -10.07 -10.20
N GLN A 75 -3.32 -10.59 -8.98
CA GLN A 75 -2.65 -11.89 -8.79
C GLN A 75 -3.57 -13.08 -9.12
N LEU A 76 -4.88 -12.98 -8.92
CA LEU A 76 -5.83 -14.02 -9.37
C LEU A 76 -6.02 -14.00 -10.90
N LEU A 77 -6.04 -12.83 -11.54
CA LEU A 77 -6.06 -12.64 -12.99
C LEU A 77 -4.74 -13.09 -13.62
N LEU A 78 -3.57 -12.78 -13.02
CA LEU A 78 -2.30 -13.33 -13.48
C LEU A 78 -2.21 -14.86 -13.31
N LYS A 79 -2.93 -15.44 -12.34
CA LYS A 79 -3.07 -16.90 -12.19
C LYS A 79 -4.10 -17.52 -13.15
N ASN A 80 -5.10 -16.76 -13.63
CA ASN A 80 -6.25 -17.28 -14.38
C ASN A 80 -6.48 -16.71 -15.80
N SER A 81 -5.65 -15.78 -16.31
CA SER A 81 -5.82 -15.15 -17.63
C SER A 81 -4.61 -15.45 -18.53
N ILE A 82 -4.65 -16.49 -19.36
CA ILE A 82 -5.23 -16.50 -20.71
C ILE A 82 -6.50 -15.63 -20.89
N SER A 83 -6.38 -14.30 -20.83
CA SER A 83 -7.27 -13.37 -21.54
C SER A 83 -6.66 -11.97 -21.51
N LYS A 84 -6.65 -11.31 -22.67
CA LYS A 84 -5.80 -10.15 -22.99
C LYS A 84 -6.46 -8.78 -22.77
N ASP A 85 -7.64 -8.74 -22.16
CA ASP A 85 -8.43 -7.52 -22.09
C ASP A 85 -8.48 -7.02 -20.64
N PHE A 86 -7.69 -5.98 -20.37
CA PHE A 86 -7.58 -5.34 -19.07
C PHE A 86 -8.72 -4.32 -18.93
N GLU A 87 -9.91 -4.79 -18.57
CA GLU A 87 -11.01 -3.90 -18.15
C GLU A 87 -10.87 -3.59 -16.65
N PRO A 88 -11.04 -2.34 -16.20
CA PRO A 88 -11.12 -2.00 -14.79
C PRO A 88 -12.44 -2.54 -14.23
N VAL A 89 -12.44 -3.80 -13.83
CA VAL A 89 -13.62 -4.45 -13.27
C VAL A 89 -13.88 -3.87 -11.87
N SER A 90 -15.04 -3.26 -11.73
CA SER A 90 -15.45 -2.48 -10.56
C SER A 90 -16.01 -3.32 -9.40
N ASN A 91 -16.11 -4.65 -9.53
CA ASN A 91 -16.94 -5.44 -8.62
C ASN A 91 -16.42 -6.86 -8.37
N TYR A 92 -15.54 -6.99 -7.41
CA TYR A 92 -14.58 -8.09 -7.44
C TYR A 92 -14.27 -8.61 -6.01
N GLY A 93 -15.19 -8.32 -5.08
CA GLY A 93 -15.13 -8.70 -3.66
C GLY A 93 -14.32 -7.73 -2.82
N GLU A 94 -14.81 -7.39 -1.62
CA GLU A 94 -14.05 -6.62 -0.64
C GLU A 94 -12.93 -7.50 -0.09
N VAL A 95 -11.67 -7.12 -0.30
CA VAL A 95 -10.50 -7.80 0.26
C VAL A 95 -9.79 -6.85 1.19
N THR A 96 -9.54 -7.31 2.41
CA THR A 96 -8.78 -6.56 3.40
C THR A 96 -7.30 -6.92 3.31
N CYS A 97 -6.47 -6.02 2.78
CA CYS A 97 -5.02 -6.10 2.80
C CYS A 97 -4.44 -4.99 3.70
N GLY A 98 -3.93 -5.34 4.87
CA GLY A 98 -3.59 -4.35 5.89
C GLY A 98 -2.26 -4.56 6.61
N ASN A 99 -2.01 -3.67 7.57
CA ASN A 99 -0.93 -3.71 8.53
C ASN A 99 0.47 -3.87 7.87
N PRO A 100 0.87 -2.94 6.99
CA PRO A 100 2.14 -3.05 6.27
C PRO A 100 3.34 -2.95 7.22
N CYS A 101 4.24 -3.94 7.16
CA CYS A 101 5.46 -3.99 7.95
C CYS A 101 6.67 -4.28 7.04
N PRO A 102 7.32 -3.22 6.51
CA PRO A 102 8.47 -3.38 5.64
C PRO A 102 9.76 -3.67 6.41
N VAL A 103 10.62 -4.54 5.85
CA VAL A 103 11.97 -4.84 6.35
C VAL A 103 12.95 -4.87 5.20
N TYR A 104 14.08 -4.16 5.34
CA TYR A 104 15.17 -4.21 4.37
C TYR A 104 16.31 -5.10 4.86
N ASP A 105 16.56 -6.19 4.15
CA ASP A 105 17.73 -7.04 4.34
C ASP A 105 18.91 -6.47 3.57
N LYS A 106 19.88 -5.91 4.31
CA LYS A 106 21.09 -5.30 3.75
C LYS A 106 22.03 -6.32 3.11
N THR A 107 22.00 -7.58 3.54
CA THR A 107 22.88 -8.64 3.02
C THR A 107 22.44 -9.05 1.62
N THR A 108 21.14 -9.26 1.44
CA THR A 108 20.56 -9.69 0.15
C THR A 108 20.07 -8.54 -0.72
N GLN A 109 20.12 -7.30 -0.20
CA GLN A 109 19.54 -6.10 -0.82
C GLN A 109 18.05 -6.24 -1.15
N ARG A 110 17.31 -6.98 -0.32
CA ARG A 110 15.90 -7.27 -0.53
C ARG A 110 15.02 -6.48 0.42
N LEU A 111 13.99 -5.83 -0.13
CA LEU A 111 12.87 -5.31 0.64
C LEU A 111 11.79 -6.38 0.76
N TRP A 112 11.50 -6.76 1.99
CA TRP A 112 10.35 -7.60 2.35
C TRP A 112 9.23 -6.70 2.84
N LEU A 113 8.00 -6.99 2.44
CA LEU A 113 6.80 -6.35 2.99
C LEU A 113 5.89 -7.45 3.50
N SER A 114 5.81 -7.62 4.82
CA SER A 114 4.76 -8.42 5.43
C SER A 114 3.51 -7.56 5.64
N TYR A 115 2.35 -8.21 5.57
CA TYR A 115 1.03 -7.59 5.69
C TYR A 115 0.00 -8.68 6.04
N THR A 116 -1.17 -8.26 6.50
CA THR A 116 -2.31 -9.15 6.77
C THR A 116 -3.22 -9.22 5.55
N LEU A 117 -3.72 -10.41 5.23
CA LEU A 117 -4.59 -10.67 4.09
C LEU A 117 -5.83 -11.43 4.54
N ASP A 118 -6.99 -10.90 4.16
CA ASP A 118 -8.30 -11.52 4.33
C ASP A 118 -8.59 -11.99 5.77
N ASN A 119 -8.65 -11.01 6.67
CA ASN A 119 -8.93 -11.25 8.08
C ASN A 119 -10.42 -11.56 8.35
N SER A 120 -11.25 -11.69 7.30
CA SER A 120 -12.71 -11.84 7.41
C SER A 120 -13.13 -13.21 7.92
N SER A 121 -12.29 -14.24 7.76
CA SER A 121 -12.56 -15.61 8.20
C SER A 121 -12.33 -15.88 9.70
N MET A 122 -11.89 -14.87 10.46
CA MET A 122 -11.52 -14.99 11.87
C MET A 122 -12.59 -14.46 12.85
N TRP A 123 -13.77 -14.06 12.35
CA TRP A 123 -14.86 -13.47 13.15
C TRP A 123 -16.22 -14.07 12.79
#